data_AF-A0A356E0L9-F1
#
_entry.id   AF-A0A356E0L9-F1
#
_cell.length_a   1.000
_cell.length_b   1.000
_cell.length_c   1.000
_cell.angle_alpha   90.00
_cell.angle_beta   90.00
_cell.angle_gamma   90.00
#
_symmetry.space_group_name_H-M   'P 1'
#
loop_
_entity.id
_entity.type
_entity.pdbx_description
1 polymer ?
#
loop_
_entity_poly.entity_id
_entity_poly.type
_entity_poly.pdbx_seq_one_letter_code
_entity_poly.pdbx_strand_id
1 'polypeptide(L)'
;MKQRNRFLFDMLDQDAPDARRDSIYRAGRPVCVHEQGIAAVVEIPFLKQEMKNLFLHPAKSEVSKSAELVVRLYGSSIVRLTIGGGNSISSDAHNPMLEWDPSLKQEALRPVGTESGWDFLDAHGKTRMRI
;
A
#
# COMPACT_ATOMS: atom_id res chain seq x y z
N MET A 1 11.86 -23.98 -17.12
CA MET A 1 11.62 -23.64 -15.70
C MET A 1 12.98 -23.49 -15.04
N LYS A 2 13.35 -22.29 -14.56
CA LYS A 2 14.69 -22.03 -13.99
C LYS A 2 14.86 -22.93 -12.74
N GLN A 3 15.95 -23.71 -12.67
CA GLN A 3 16.18 -24.74 -11.65
C GLN A 3 16.58 -24.20 -10.26
N ARG A 4 16.84 -22.89 -10.14
CA ARG A 4 17.22 -22.27 -8.87
C ARG A 4 15.92 -21.82 -8.21
N ASN A 5 15.45 -22.52 -7.18
CA ASN A 5 14.24 -22.19 -6.40
C ASN A 5 14.31 -20.80 -5.71
N ARG A 6 14.44 -19.71 -6.47
CA ARG A 6 14.42 -18.31 -6.02
C ARG A 6 13.12 -17.68 -6.50
N PHE A 7 12.00 -18.24 -6.07
CA PHE A 7 10.66 -17.92 -6.59
C PHE A 7 10.44 -16.43 -6.86
N LEU A 8 10.75 -15.56 -5.89
CA LEU A 8 10.52 -14.13 -6.00
C LEU A 8 11.51 -13.40 -6.91
N PHE A 9 12.75 -13.88 -7.03
CA PHE A 9 13.76 -13.33 -7.93
C PHE A 9 13.45 -13.70 -9.38
N ASP A 10 13.02 -14.94 -9.58
CA ASP A 10 12.65 -15.48 -10.89
C ASP A 10 11.31 -14.90 -11.38
N MET A 11 10.34 -14.68 -10.48
CA MET A 11 9.06 -14.03 -10.80
C MET A 11 9.25 -12.58 -11.26
N LEU A 12 10.26 -11.89 -10.73
CA LEU A 12 10.56 -10.50 -11.05
C LEU A 12 11.66 -10.36 -12.12
N ASP A 13 12.08 -11.46 -12.76
CA ASP A 13 13.15 -11.53 -13.75
C ASP A 13 14.42 -10.74 -13.37
N GLN A 14 14.78 -10.79 -12.08
CA GLN A 14 15.89 -10.01 -11.54
C GLN A 14 17.27 -10.51 -11.98
N ASP A 15 17.32 -11.65 -12.68
CA ASP A 15 18.52 -12.15 -13.36
C ASP A 15 18.72 -11.57 -14.76
N ALA A 16 17.73 -10.85 -15.30
CA ALA A 16 17.86 -10.16 -16.58
C ALA A 16 18.96 -9.08 -16.52
N PRO A 17 19.75 -8.88 -17.60
CA PRO A 17 20.77 -7.84 -17.66
C PRO A 17 20.23 -6.43 -17.35
N ASP A 18 18.99 -6.16 -17.74
CA ASP A 18 18.34 -4.85 -17.56
C ASP A 18 17.96 -4.59 -16.09
N ALA A 19 17.68 -5.65 -15.32
CA ALA A 19 17.33 -5.57 -13.90
C ALA A 19 18.53 -5.32 -12.98
N ARG A 20 19.76 -5.22 -13.52
CA ARG A 20 21.00 -5.05 -12.71
C ARG A 20 21.00 -3.81 -11.82
N ARG A 21 20.21 -2.78 -12.14
CA ARG A 21 20.09 -1.54 -11.36
C ARG A 21 18.80 -1.48 -10.54
N ASP A 22 17.94 -2.48 -10.67
CA ASP A 22 16.68 -2.50 -9.95
C ASP A 22 16.91 -2.78 -8.47
N SER A 23 15.96 -2.35 -7.65
CA SER A 23 15.99 -2.56 -6.22
C SER A 23 14.60 -2.96 -5.76
N ILE A 24 14.53 -4.05 -5.01
CA ILE A 24 13.29 -4.50 -4.40
C ILE A 24 13.12 -3.74 -3.08
N TYR A 25 11.92 -3.21 -2.89
CA TYR A 25 11.50 -2.61 -1.63
C TYR A 25 10.34 -3.40 -1.04
N ARG A 26 10.36 -3.61 0.27
CA ARG A 26 9.26 -4.27 0.99
C ARG A 26 8.58 -3.27 1.92
N ALA A 27 7.25 -3.25 1.90
CA ALA A 27 6.46 -2.47 2.85
C ALA A 27 6.74 -2.93 4.28
N GLY A 28 7.04 -1.97 5.16
CA GLY A 28 7.20 -2.14 6.59
C GLY A 28 5.89 -1.91 7.34
N ARG A 29 5.99 -1.74 8.66
CA ARG A 29 4.83 -1.41 9.50
C ARG A 29 4.39 0.03 9.26
N PRO A 30 3.08 0.32 9.18
CA PRO A 30 2.57 1.69 9.16
C PRO A 30 3.15 2.51 10.30
N VAL A 31 3.56 3.75 10.00
CA VAL A 31 4.14 4.67 10.99
C VAL A 31 3.14 5.73 11.47
N CYS A 32 2.19 6.06 10.62
CA CYS A 32 1.19 7.10 10.87
C CYS A 32 -0.10 6.77 10.12
N VAL A 33 -1.24 7.11 10.73
CA VAL A 33 -2.54 7.11 10.07
C VAL A 33 -3.26 8.40 10.41
N HIS A 34 -3.80 9.09 9.41
CA HIS A 34 -4.53 10.33 9.58
C HIS A 34 -5.72 10.44 8.63
N GLU A 35 -6.64 11.35 8.93
CA GLU A 35 -7.80 11.64 8.09
C GLU A 35 -7.44 12.62 6.97
N GLN A 36 -8.01 12.41 5.78
CA GLN A 36 -7.95 13.33 4.67
C GLN A 36 -9.35 13.43 4.03
N GLY A 37 -10.14 14.40 4.50
CA GLY A 37 -11.54 14.54 4.11
C GLY A 37 -12.36 13.36 4.61
N ILE A 38 -13.01 12.64 3.69
CA ILE A 38 -13.80 11.42 3.99
C ILE A 38 -12.98 10.12 3.86
N ALA A 39 -11.69 10.24 3.55
CA ALA A 39 -10.75 9.12 3.41
C ALA A 39 -9.76 9.08 4.58
N ALA A 40 -9.07 7.95 4.72
CA ALA A 40 -7.94 7.81 5.63
C ALA A 40 -6.64 7.60 4.84
N VAL A 41 -5.53 8.09 5.38
CA VAL A 41 -4.20 7.96 4.77
C VAL A 41 -3.30 7.22 5.74
N VAL A 42 -2.63 6.18 5.24
CA VAL A 42 -1.67 5.37 5.97
C VAL A 42 -0.29 5.64 5.40
N GLU A 43 0.64 6.07 6.25
CA GLU A 43 2.03 6.25 5.86
C GLU A 43 2.79 4.93 6.05
N ILE A 44 3.36 4.42 4.96
CA ILE A 44 4.02 3.11 4.92
C ILE A 44 5.49 3.29 4.53
N PRO A 45 6.44 2.91 5.39
CA PRO A 45 7.85 2.87 5.03
C PRO A 45 8.12 1.67 4.13
N PHE A 46 8.92 1.88 3.09
CA PHE A 46 9.41 0.85 2.18
C PHE A 46 10.91 0.67 2.42
N LEU A 47 11.27 -0.54 2.83
CA LEU A 47 12.64 -0.91 3.20
C LEU A 47 13.31 -1.60 2.01
N LYS A 48 14.45 -1.08 1.57
CA LYS A 48 15.26 -1.71 0.53
C LYS A 48 15.67 -3.12 0.96
N GLN A 49 15.54 -4.07 0.04
CA GLN A 49 15.92 -5.46 0.23
C GLN A 49 17.19 -5.77 -0.57
N GLU A 50 18.06 -6.57 0.03
CA GLU A 50 19.22 -7.18 -0.61
C GLU A 50 19.01 -8.68 -0.71
N MET A 51 19.36 -9.24 -1.85
CA MET A 51 19.34 -10.68 -2.04
C MET A 51 20.63 -11.28 -1.46
N LYS A 52 20.51 -12.10 -0.41
CA LYS A 52 21.62 -12.89 0.14
C LYS A 52 21.28 -14.37 -0.02
N ASN A 53 22.16 -15.09 -0.70
CA ASN A 53 21.91 -16.47 -1.12
C ASN A 53 20.62 -16.59 -1.95
N LEU A 54 19.52 -17.04 -1.35
CA LEU A 54 18.22 -17.25 -2.00
C LEU A 54 17.08 -16.44 -1.35
N PHE A 55 17.40 -15.59 -0.36
CA PHE A 55 16.41 -14.88 0.44
C PHE A 55 16.62 -13.36 0.40
N LEU A 56 15.51 -12.64 0.49
CA LEU A 56 15.52 -11.19 0.67
C LEU A 56 15.75 -10.86 2.14
N HIS A 57 16.71 -9.98 2.39
CA HIS A 57 17.00 -9.43 3.69
C HIS A 57 16.94 -7.90 3.62
N PRO A 58 16.57 -7.22 4.72
CA PRO A 58 16.74 -5.77 4.79
C PRO A 58 18.18 -5.36 4.48
N ALA A 59 18.33 -4.35 3.62
CA ALA A 59 19.63 -3.74 3.35
C ALA A 59 20.19 -3.12 4.63
N LYS A 60 21.52 -3.17 4.82
CA LYS A 60 22.16 -2.59 6.02
C LYS A 60 22.10 -1.05 6.03
N SER A 61 22.10 -0.45 4.85
CA SER A 61 21.91 0.99 4.68
C SER A 61 20.42 1.25 4.51
N GLU A 62 19.80 1.83 5.52
CA GLU A 62 18.37 2.13 5.57
C GLU A 62 18.04 3.32 4.66
N VAL A 63 18.02 3.08 3.35
CA VAL A 63 17.36 4.00 2.42
C VAL A 63 15.87 3.64 2.44
N SER A 64 15.14 4.21 3.41
CA SER A 64 13.68 4.08 3.46
C SER A 64 13.04 5.04 2.46
N LYS A 65 11.99 4.58 1.79
CA LYS A 65 11.08 5.43 1.02
C LYS A 65 9.74 5.45 1.75
N SER A 66 9.12 6.61 1.94
CA SER A 66 7.75 6.65 2.46
C SER A 66 6.76 6.65 1.30
N ALA A 67 5.64 5.97 1.47
CA ALA A 67 4.53 5.99 0.55
C ALA A 67 3.22 6.21 1.30
N GLU A 68 2.33 6.97 0.70
CA GLU A 68 0.97 7.16 1.20
C GLU A 68 0.05 6.11 0.58
N LEU A 69 -0.63 5.37 1.44
CA LEU A 69 -1.73 4.49 1.10
C LEU A 69 -3.04 5.19 1.49
N VAL A 70 -3.81 5.62 0.50
CA VAL A 70 -5.13 6.20 0.70
C VAL A 70 -6.18 5.08 0.74
N VAL A 71 -6.95 5.05 1.82
CA VAL A 71 -8.05 4.13 2.09
C VAL A 71 -9.37 4.88 1.92
N ARG A 72 -10.19 4.42 0.98
CA ARG A 72 -11.51 5.01 0.69
C ARG A 72 -12.60 3.96 0.87
N LEU A 73 -13.76 4.40 1.34
CA LEU A 73 -14.96 3.57 1.46
C LEU A 73 -15.97 3.98 0.39
N TYR A 74 -16.55 3.00 -0.29
CA TYR A 74 -17.60 3.20 -1.27
C TYR A 74 -18.82 2.33 -0.93
N GLY A 75 -19.96 2.99 -0.78
CA GLY A 75 -21.18 2.40 -0.27
C GLY A 75 -20.96 1.63 1.02
N SER A 76 -21.69 0.53 1.19
CA SER A 76 -21.69 -0.23 2.43
C SER A 76 -20.61 -1.31 2.53
N SER A 77 -19.81 -1.56 1.49
CA SER A 77 -18.97 -2.78 1.45
C SER A 77 -17.65 -2.68 0.70
N ILE A 78 -17.38 -1.60 -0.05
CA ILE A 78 -16.19 -1.53 -0.90
C ILE A 78 -15.12 -0.70 -0.20
N VAL A 79 -14.03 -1.33 0.21
CA VAL A 79 -12.83 -0.63 0.69
C VAL A 79 -11.82 -0.62 -0.44
N ARG A 80 -11.45 0.58 -0.90
CA ARG A 80 -10.45 0.78 -1.94
C ARG A 80 -9.14 1.24 -1.32
N LEU A 81 -8.07 0.58 -1.74
CA LEU A 81 -6.70 0.88 -1.37
C LEU A 81 -5.94 1.43 -2.58
N THR A 82 -5.39 2.64 -2.46
CA THR A 82 -4.58 3.26 -3.52
C THR A 82 -3.25 3.69 -2.92
N ILE A 83 -2.14 3.21 -3.48
CA ILE A 83 -0.79 3.56 -3.02
C ILE A 83 -0.05 4.37 -4.08
N GLY A 84 0.58 5.47 -3.65
CA GLY A 84 1.31 6.39 -4.51
C GLY A 84 2.81 6.32 -4.23
N GLY A 85 3.61 6.25 -5.30
CA GLY A 85 5.08 6.27 -5.22
C GLY A 85 5.68 7.67 -5.02
N GLY A 86 5.17 8.45 -4.06
CA GLY A 86 5.71 9.76 -3.69
C GLY A 86 5.03 11.00 -4.30
N ASN A 87 4.00 10.81 -5.14
CA ASN A 87 3.13 11.89 -5.60
C ASN A 87 1.80 11.86 -4.83
N SER A 88 1.18 13.02 -4.62
CA SER A 88 -0.15 13.11 -4.02
C SER A 88 -1.17 12.29 -4.81
N ILE A 89 -1.88 11.39 -4.15
CA ILE A 89 -2.92 10.57 -4.79
C ILE A 89 -4.11 11.48 -5.11
N SER A 90 -4.45 11.55 -6.40
CA SER A 90 -5.56 12.37 -6.87
C SER A 90 -6.91 11.87 -6.39
N SER A 91 -7.91 12.76 -6.48
CA SER A 91 -9.31 12.40 -6.25
C SER A 91 -9.79 11.38 -7.28
N ASP A 92 -10.55 10.40 -6.80
CA ASP A 92 -11.15 9.35 -7.61
C ASP A 92 -12.27 9.88 -8.52
N ALA A 93 -12.89 11.02 -8.17
CA ALA A 93 -13.97 11.65 -8.95
C ALA A 93 -13.54 12.13 -10.34
N HIS A 94 -12.25 12.39 -10.55
CA HIS A 94 -11.71 12.87 -11.82
C HIS A 94 -10.73 11.88 -12.46
N ASN A 95 -10.73 10.62 -12.00
CA ASN A 95 -9.79 9.63 -12.50
C ASN A 95 -10.32 8.99 -13.80
N PRO A 96 -9.68 9.23 -14.96
CA PRO A 96 -10.16 8.74 -16.24
C PRO A 96 -10.09 7.22 -16.37
N MET A 97 -9.37 6.54 -15.49
CA MET A 97 -9.27 5.08 -15.46
C MET A 97 -10.40 4.42 -14.66
N LEU A 98 -11.34 5.20 -14.11
CA LEU A 98 -12.41 4.70 -13.28
C LEU A 98 -13.77 5.04 -13.85
N GLU A 99 -14.50 3.99 -14.22
CA GLU A 99 -15.92 4.06 -14.51
C GLU A 99 -16.69 3.66 -13.25
N TRP A 100 -17.66 4.48 -12.86
CA TRP A 100 -18.43 4.32 -11.63
C TRP A 100 -19.89 4.12 -11.96
N ASP A 101 -20.53 3.19 -11.25
CA ASP A 101 -21.98 3.21 -11.18
C ASP A 101 -22.42 4.52 -10.49
N PRO A 102 -23.34 5.33 -11.08
CA PRO A 102 -23.76 6.61 -10.51
C PRO A 102 -24.40 6.50 -9.11
N SER A 103 -24.88 5.31 -8.72
CA SER A 103 -25.45 5.07 -7.39
C SER A 103 -24.38 4.84 -6.32
N LEU A 104 -23.15 4.53 -6.71
CA LEU A 104 -22.06 4.27 -5.78
C LEU A 104 -21.48 5.58 -5.24
N LYS A 105 -21.63 5.80 -3.93
CA LYS A 105 -21.14 7.00 -3.25
C LYS A 105 -19.91 6.69 -2.40
N GLN A 106 -19.01 7.66 -2.31
CA GLN A 106 -17.94 7.60 -1.33
C GLN A 106 -18.49 7.93 0.05
N GLU A 107 -18.14 7.12 1.04
CA GLU A 107 -18.58 7.23 2.42
C GLU A 107 -17.42 7.65 3.32
N ALA A 108 -17.75 8.26 4.47
CA ALA A 108 -16.77 8.64 5.46
C ALA A 108 -16.11 7.42 6.11
N LEU A 109 -14.78 7.47 6.21
CA LEU A 109 -13.96 6.47 6.87
C LEU A 109 -13.07 7.14 7.92
N ARG A 110 -13.23 6.72 9.17
CA ARG A 110 -12.49 7.25 10.31
C ARG A 110 -11.48 6.23 10.83
N PRO A 111 -10.17 6.53 10.82
CA PRO A 111 -9.17 5.70 11.47
C PRO A 111 -9.16 5.93 12.99
N VAL A 112 -9.05 4.85 13.77
CA VAL A 112 -8.97 4.87 15.23
C VAL A 112 -7.79 4.01 15.67
N GLY A 113 -6.84 4.61 16.40
CA GLY A 113 -5.71 3.89 16.96
C GLY A 113 -6.15 2.88 18.03
N THR A 114 -5.52 1.72 18.04
CA THR A 114 -5.73 0.62 19.00
C THR A 114 -4.39 0.19 19.60
N GLU A 115 -4.41 -0.73 20.57
CA GLU A 115 -3.18 -1.29 21.16
C GLU A 115 -2.28 -2.00 20.14
N SER A 116 -2.84 -2.46 19.01
CA SER A 116 -2.15 -3.33 18.05
C SER A 116 -2.02 -2.73 16.64
N GLY A 117 -2.52 -1.51 16.41
CA GLY A 117 -2.58 -0.88 15.09
C GLY A 117 -3.76 0.07 14.95
N TRP A 118 -4.53 0.00 13.86
CA TRP A 118 -5.64 0.91 13.57
C TRP A 118 -6.89 0.21 13.04
N ASP A 119 -8.04 0.64 13.54
CA ASP A 119 -9.37 0.28 13.04
C ASP A 119 -9.92 1.40 12.14
N PHE A 120 -10.43 1.04 10.97
CA PHE A 120 -11.06 1.99 10.04
C PHE A 120 -12.56 1.81 10.10
N LEU A 121 -13.25 2.77 10.71
CA LEU A 121 -14.68 2.72 11.01
C LEU A 121 -15.47 3.52 9.97
N ASP A 122 -16.62 3.01 9.55
CA ASP A 122 -17.58 3.80 8.79
C ASP A 122 -18.38 4.78 9.68
N ALA A 123 -19.29 5.54 9.06
CA ALA A 123 -20.16 6.50 9.76
C ALA A 123 -21.09 5.86 10.81
N HIS A 124 -21.33 4.54 10.74
CA HIS A 124 -22.14 3.80 11.71
C HIS A 124 -21.29 3.12 12.80
N GLY A 125 -19.97 3.36 12.82
CA GLY A 125 -19.04 2.77 13.76
C GLY A 125 -18.67 1.33 13.46
N LYS A 126 -19.01 0.80 12.27
CA LYS A 126 -18.64 -0.56 11.86
C LYS A 126 -17.21 -0.57 11.31
N THR A 127 -16.38 -1.48 11.81
CA THR A 127 -15.03 -1.71 11.29
C THR A 127 -15.08 -2.25 9.87
N ARG A 128 -14.41 -1.56 8.95
CA ARG A 128 -14.28 -1.90 7.52
C ARG A 128 -12.92 -2.49 7.18
N MET A 129 -11.89 -2.12 7.94
CA MET A 129 -10.52 -2.58 7.78
C MET A 129 -9.79 -2.47 9.11
N ARG A 130 -8.77 -3.31 9.31
CA ARG A 130 -7.82 -3.25 10.42
C ARG A 130 -6.41 -3.46 9.87
N ILE A 131 -5.45 -2.69 10.37
CA ILE A 131 -4.02 -2.86 10.11
C ILE A 131 -3.22 -2.84 11.40
#